data_AF-A0A529NZN4-F1
#
_entry.id   AF-A0A529NZN4-F1
#
_cell.length_a   1.000
_cell.length_b   1.000
_cell.length_c   1.000
_cell.angle_alpha   90.00
_cell.angle_beta   90.00
_cell.angle_gamma   90.00
#
_symmetry.space_group_name_H-M   'P 1'
#
loop_
_entity.id
_entity.type
_entity.pdbx_description
1 polymer ?
#
loop_
_entity_poly.entity_id
_entity_poly.type
_entity_poly.pdbx_seq_one_letter_code
_entity_poly.pdbx_strand_id
1 'polypeptide(L)'
;MSKTQAEISTILMDKVADWLTQSALAGSDLEALVKGFCERLAAAGLPLKRVHLSFSMLHPLYDALGFTWIRGQGMEVEGFRVEPGEPSDRFLTSPYYHLLSNKLDHLRRRIDPSLPPEFPIFGELALMGVTDYMAFVHPFSDDTSQGMIGSWSTDGTAGFSDSMISALLRIQSHLAIATKMAVLTKLADNMMT
;
A
#
# COMPACT_ATOMS: atom_id res chain seq x y z
N MET A 1 18.79 13.55 25.04
CA MET A 1 17.34 13.51 25.26
C MET A 1 16.78 12.38 24.42
N SER A 2 16.35 11.29 25.05
CA SER A 2 15.74 10.15 24.34
C SER A 2 14.42 10.63 23.73
N LYS A 3 14.30 10.65 22.40
CA LYS A 3 13.02 10.87 21.75
C LYS A 3 12.17 9.66 22.08
N THR A 4 11.11 9.83 22.89
CA THR A 4 10.10 8.79 23.11
C THR A 4 9.48 8.50 21.75
N GLN A 5 10.00 7.49 21.08
CA GLN A 5 9.49 7.00 19.82
C GLN A 5 8.15 6.35 20.13
N ALA A 6 7.07 6.76 19.47
CA ALA A 6 5.76 6.18 19.74
C ALA A 6 5.83 4.67 19.51
N GLU A 7 5.73 3.89 20.59
CA GLU A 7 5.70 2.44 20.49
C GLU A 7 4.34 2.02 19.96
N ILE A 8 4.34 1.21 18.90
CA ILE A 8 3.15 0.57 18.39
C ILE A 8 2.90 -0.74 19.14
N SER A 9 1.64 -1.07 19.39
CA SER A 9 1.28 -2.31 20.08
C SER A 9 1.43 -3.49 19.14
N THR A 10 2.43 -4.35 19.39
CA THR A 10 2.62 -5.60 18.63
C THR A 10 1.40 -6.52 18.73
N ILE A 11 0.75 -6.57 19.90
CA ILE A 11 -0.45 -7.36 20.14
C ILE A 11 -1.60 -6.92 19.22
N LEU A 12 -1.80 -5.61 19.06
CA LEU A 12 -2.85 -5.10 18.17
C LEU A 12 -2.49 -5.31 16.70
N MET A 13 -1.21 -5.20 16.34
CA MET A 13 -0.74 -5.54 14.99
C MET A 13 -0.96 -7.01 14.64
N ASP A 14 -0.70 -7.92 15.59
CA ASP A 14 -0.98 -9.35 15.43
C ASP A 14 -2.49 -9.61 15.22
N LYS A 15 -3.36 -8.85 15.89
CA LYS A 15 -4.81 -8.93 15.65
C LYS A 15 -5.22 -8.45 14.26
N VAL A 16 -4.48 -7.54 13.63
CA VAL A 16 -4.69 -7.17 12.23
C VAL A 16 -4.30 -8.34 11.31
N ALA A 17 -3.18 -9.01 11.59
CA ALA A 17 -2.76 -10.19 10.84
C ALA A 17 -3.77 -11.35 10.96
N ASP A 18 -4.22 -11.65 12.18
CA ASP A 18 -5.27 -12.64 12.45
C ASP A 18 -6.54 -12.35 11.62
N TRP A 19 -6.94 -11.07 11.56
CA TRP A 19 -8.10 -10.65 10.80
C TRP A 19 -7.91 -10.83 9.29
N LEU A 20 -6.74 -10.47 8.74
CA LEU A 20 -6.43 -10.70 7.32
C LEU A 20 -6.54 -12.19 6.97
N THR A 21 -6.02 -13.08 7.81
CA THR A 21 -6.14 -14.53 7.62
C THR A 21 -7.60 -14.97 7.61
N GLN A 22 -8.41 -14.51 8.57
CA GLN A 22 -9.82 -14.86 8.64
C GLN A 22 -10.61 -14.35 7.42
N SER A 23 -10.37 -13.10 7.01
CA SER A 23 -11.01 -12.50 5.83
C SER A 23 -10.64 -13.22 4.53
N ALA A 24 -9.38 -13.65 4.39
CA ALA A 24 -8.94 -14.46 3.26
C ALA A 24 -9.67 -15.81 3.19
N LEU A 25 -9.78 -16.51 4.34
CA LEU A 25 -10.50 -17.79 4.42
C LEU A 25 -11.99 -17.64 4.15
N ALA A 26 -12.58 -16.52 4.56
CA ALA A 26 -14.00 -16.22 4.34
C ALA A 26 -14.32 -15.78 2.90
N GLY A 27 -13.32 -15.59 2.04
CA GLY A 27 -13.52 -15.12 0.67
C GLY A 27 -14.02 -13.67 0.59
N SER A 28 -13.57 -12.81 1.50
CA SER A 28 -13.92 -11.38 1.46
C SER A 28 -13.47 -10.75 0.13
N ASP A 29 -14.29 -9.87 -0.45
CA ASP A 29 -13.89 -9.14 -1.64
C ASP A 29 -12.71 -8.19 -1.35
N LEU A 30 -11.96 -7.88 -2.41
CA LEU A 30 -10.70 -7.13 -2.31
C LEU A 30 -10.90 -5.72 -1.72
N GLU A 31 -12.00 -5.05 -2.03
CA GLU A 31 -12.26 -3.69 -1.55
C GLU A 31 -12.57 -3.69 -0.05
N ALA A 32 -13.45 -4.58 0.40
CA ALA A 32 -13.76 -4.75 1.82
C ALA A 32 -12.51 -5.16 2.62
N LEU A 33 -11.66 -6.03 2.06
CA LEU A 33 -10.41 -6.45 2.66
C LEU A 33 -9.45 -5.27 2.86
N VAL A 34 -9.18 -4.49 1.81
CA VAL A 34 -8.24 -3.35 1.86
C VAL A 34 -8.74 -2.24 2.78
N LYS A 35 -10.04 -1.91 2.71
CA LYS A 35 -10.65 -0.93 3.61
C LYS A 35 -10.55 -1.38 5.07
N GLY A 36 -10.99 -2.62 5.35
CA GLY A 36 -10.98 -3.17 6.70
C GLY A 36 -9.57 -3.30 7.29
N PHE A 37 -8.57 -3.53 6.43
CA PHE A 37 -7.17 -3.55 6.78
C PHE A 37 -6.65 -2.17 7.22
N CYS A 38 -6.87 -1.13 6.39
CA CYS A 38 -6.39 0.22 6.68
C CYS A 38 -6.99 0.79 7.97
N GLU A 39 -8.30 0.59 8.18
CA GLU A 39 -8.99 1.01 9.41
C GLU A 39 -8.43 0.32 10.65
N ARG A 40 -8.08 -0.97 10.56
CA ARG A 40 -7.49 -1.72 11.67
C ARG A 40 -6.07 -1.30 11.99
N LEU A 41 -5.24 -1.00 10.98
CA LEU A 41 -3.91 -0.43 11.22
C LEU A 41 -3.99 0.92 11.94
N ALA A 42 -4.90 1.79 11.52
CA ALA A 42 -5.13 3.07 12.18
C ALA A 42 -5.62 2.88 13.62
N ALA A 43 -6.57 1.96 13.85
CA ALA A 43 -7.06 1.63 15.19
C ALA A 43 -6.02 0.97 16.09
N ALA A 44 -5.04 0.24 15.51
CA ALA A 44 -3.90 -0.32 16.23
C ALA A 44 -2.85 0.72 16.64
N GLY A 45 -3.05 2.00 16.29
CA GLY A 45 -2.19 3.12 16.68
C GLY A 45 -1.05 3.40 15.71
N LEU A 46 -1.01 2.77 14.54
CA LEU A 46 -0.04 3.11 13.51
C LEU A 46 -0.42 4.49 12.91
N PRO A 47 0.48 5.49 12.92
CA PRO A 47 0.15 6.88 12.56
C PRO A 47 0.09 7.08 11.04
N LEU A 48 -0.76 6.32 10.35
CA LEU A 48 -0.96 6.45 8.92
C LEU A 48 -1.76 7.72 8.61
N LYS A 49 -1.29 8.47 7.62
CA LYS A 49 -1.99 9.61 7.02
C LYS A 49 -2.68 9.20 5.72
N ARG A 50 -1.96 8.43 4.90
CA ARG A 50 -2.38 8.00 3.57
C ARG A 50 -1.78 6.62 3.29
N VAL A 51 -2.54 5.75 2.65
CA VAL A 51 -2.11 4.43 2.16
C VAL A 51 -2.48 4.32 0.69
N HIS A 52 -1.52 3.92 -0.15
CA HIS A 52 -1.81 3.50 -1.52
C HIS A 52 -1.47 2.03 -1.65
N LEU A 53 -2.36 1.27 -2.29
CA LEU A 53 -2.11 -0.12 -2.65
C LEU A 53 -2.59 -0.30 -4.07
N SER A 54 -1.77 -0.90 -4.93
CA SER A 54 -2.15 -1.30 -6.27
C SER A 54 -1.80 -2.76 -6.47
N PHE A 55 -2.76 -3.50 -7.00
CA PHE A 55 -2.66 -4.94 -7.21
C PHE A 55 -2.78 -5.23 -8.70
N SER A 56 -1.83 -5.98 -9.23
CA SER A 56 -1.97 -6.55 -10.58
C SER A 56 -3.22 -7.44 -10.61
N MET A 57 -4.04 -7.26 -11.65
CA MET A 57 -5.25 -8.03 -11.87
C MET A 57 -5.07 -8.92 -13.09
N LEU A 58 -5.53 -10.17 -13.01
CA LEU A 58 -5.66 -11.06 -14.18
C LEU A 58 -7.00 -10.82 -14.88
N HIS A 59 -7.39 -9.55 -15.09
CA HIS A 59 -8.72 -9.20 -15.60
C HIS A 59 -8.64 -8.65 -17.04
N PRO A 60 -9.50 -9.07 -17.99
CA PRO A 60 -9.51 -8.56 -19.37
C PRO A 60 -9.92 -7.08 -19.52
N LEU A 61 -10.19 -6.36 -18.41
CA LEU A 61 -10.66 -4.96 -18.41
C LEU A 61 -9.74 -4.03 -17.64
N TYR A 62 -8.86 -4.52 -16.75
CA TYR A 62 -7.94 -3.68 -15.97
C TYR A 62 -6.70 -4.50 -15.67
N ASP A 63 -5.53 -3.90 -15.87
CA ASP A 63 -4.24 -4.53 -15.55
C ASP A 63 -3.92 -4.40 -14.05
N ALA A 64 -4.50 -3.40 -13.39
CA ALA A 64 -4.40 -3.25 -11.94
C ALA A 64 -5.61 -2.53 -11.33
N LEU A 65 -5.84 -2.78 -10.04
CA LEU A 65 -6.75 -2.00 -9.19
C LEU A 65 -5.95 -1.25 -8.13
N GLY A 66 -6.14 0.07 -8.06
CA GLY A 66 -5.59 0.96 -7.06
C GLY A 66 -6.58 1.27 -5.95
N PHE A 67 -6.09 1.35 -4.72
CA PHE A 67 -6.83 1.73 -3.53
C PHE A 67 -6.07 2.87 -2.85
N THR A 68 -6.75 3.98 -2.61
CA THR A 68 -6.20 5.11 -1.85
C THR A 68 -7.04 5.34 -0.61
N TRP A 69 -6.48 5.02 0.56
CA TRP A 69 -7.11 5.31 1.85
C TRP A 69 -6.47 6.55 2.48
N ILE A 70 -7.31 7.46 2.96
CA ILE A 70 -6.90 8.70 3.64
C ILE A 70 -7.56 8.74 5.01
N ARG A 71 -6.76 9.01 6.04
CA ARG A 71 -7.23 9.10 7.43
C ARG A 71 -8.37 10.12 7.54
N GLY A 72 -9.55 9.65 7.93
CA GLY A 72 -10.75 10.48 8.14
C GLY A 72 -11.50 10.86 6.87
N GLN A 73 -11.09 10.40 5.68
CA GLN A 73 -11.79 10.65 4.40
C GLN A 73 -12.30 9.36 3.74
N GLY A 74 -11.81 8.20 4.15
CA GLY A 74 -12.23 6.90 3.63
C GLY A 74 -11.30 6.37 2.56
N MET A 75 -11.83 5.58 1.63
CA MET A 75 -11.07 4.90 0.60
C MET A 75 -11.68 5.14 -0.79
N GLU A 76 -10.81 5.43 -1.74
CA GLU A 76 -11.14 5.52 -3.17
C GLU A 76 -10.54 4.33 -3.92
N VAL A 77 -11.23 3.90 -4.97
CA VAL A 77 -10.83 2.79 -5.84
C VAL A 77 -10.67 3.29 -7.27
N GLU A 78 -9.53 2.99 -7.89
CA GLU A 78 -9.19 3.39 -9.26
C GLU A 78 -8.82 2.15 -10.08
N GLY A 79 -9.41 1.99 -11.27
CA GLY A 79 -9.03 0.95 -12.22
C GLY A 79 -7.97 1.45 -13.19
N PHE A 80 -6.87 0.71 -13.34
CA PHE A 80 -5.78 1.02 -14.26
C PHE A 80 -5.83 0.15 -15.50
N ARG A 81 -5.66 0.79 -16.66
CA ARG A 81 -5.38 0.13 -17.93
C ARG A 81 -4.04 0.61 -18.45
N VAL A 82 -3.21 -0.33 -18.86
CA VAL A 82 -2.08 -0.08 -19.73
C VAL A 82 -2.65 0.03 -21.13
N GLU A 83 -2.72 1.25 -21.66
CA GLU A 83 -3.07 1.42 -23.06
C GLU A 83 -2.00 0.77 -23.95
N PRO A 84 -2.36 0.18 -25.10
CA PRO A 84 -1.37 -0.39 -26.02
C PRO A 84 -0.45 0.72 -26.54
N GLY A 85 0.79 0.77 -26.07
CA GLY A 85 1.80 1.70 -26.58
C GLY A 85 2.79 2.15 -25.52
N GLU A 86 2.34 2.82 -24.46
CA GLU A 86 3.25 3.44 -23.47
C GLU A 86 2.62 3.54 -22.07
N PRO A 87 3.40 3.37 -20.98
CA PRO A 87 2.93 3.64 -19.62
C PRO A 87 2.60 5.13 -19.43
N SER A 88 1.62 5.44 -18.58
CA SER A 88 1.26 6.85 -18.31
C SER A 88 2.43 7.67 -17.72
N ASP A 89 2.49 8.96 -18.04
CA ASP A 89 3.46 9.90 -17.45
C ASP A 89 3.44 9.89 -15.92
N ARG A 90 2.24 9.75 -15.33
CA ARG A 90 2.06 9.63 -13.88
C ARG A 90 2.79 8.42 -13.32
N PHE A 91 2.77 7.30 -14.03
CA PHE A 91 3.50 6.09 -13.63
C PHE A 91 5.01 6.25 -13.87
N LEU A 92 5.43 6.71 -15.05
CA LEU A 92 6.85 6.88 -15.41
C LEU A 92 7.60 7.82 -14.47
N THR A 93 6.92 8.82 -13.91
CA THR A 93 7.47 9.78 -12.95
C THR A 93 7.23 9.38 -11.49
N SER A 94 6.71 8.17 -11.22
CA SER A 94 6.35 7.74 -9.87
C SER A 94 7.51 7.08 -9.10
N PRO A 95 7.45 7.09 -7.76
CA PRO A 95 8.32 6.26 -6.92
C PRO A 95 8.25 4.77 -7.28
N TYR A 96 7.11 4.28 -7.78
CA TYR A 96 6.91 2.88 -8.14
C TYR A 96 7.71 2.50 -9.39
N TYR A 97 7.71 3.35 -10.42
CA TYR A 97 8.53 3.12 -11.61
C TYR A 97 10.02 3.14 -11.28
N HIS A 98 10.45 4.01 -10.36
CA HIS A 98 11.82 4.01 -9.86
C HIS A 98 12.19 2.67 -9.20
N LEU A 99 11.32 2.13 -8.33
CA LEU A 99 11.54 0.83 -7.69
C LEU A 99 11.68 -0.29 -8.72
N LEU A 100 10.73 -0.39 -9.66
CA LEU A 100 10.69 -1.44 -10.68
C LEU A 100 11.90 -1.36 -11.62
N SER A 101 12.23 -0.17 -12.12
CA SER A 101 13.34 0.04 -13.06
C SER A 101 14.71 -0.27 -12.46
N ASN A 102 14.84 -0.09 -11.14
CA ASN A 102 16.08 -0.34 -10.42
C ASN A 102 16.11 -1.69 -9.67
N LYS A 103 15.05 -2.51 -9.78
CA LYS A 103 14.91 -3.79 -9.08
C LYS A 103 15.07 -3.65 -7.55
N LEU A 104 14.41 -2.64 -7.00
CA LEU A 104 14.41 -2.34 -5.57
C LEU A 104 13.07 -2.72 -4.95
N ASP A 105 13.11 -3.27 -3.75
CA ASP A 105 11.88 -3.65 -3.04
C ASP A 105 11.26 -2.48 -2.28
N HIS A 106 12.06 -1.52 -1.81
CA HIS A 106 11.61 -0.45 -0.92
C HIS A 106 12.31 0.89 -1.20
N LEU A 107 11.57 1.98 -1.03
CA LEU A 107 12.08 3.35 -1.08
C LEU A 107 11.46 4.14 0.06
N ARG A 108 12.30 4.73 0.92
CA ARG A 108 11.86 5.65 1.96
C ARG A 108 12.39 7.05 1.69
N ARG A 109 11.53 8.05 1.90
CA ARG A 109 11.87 9.47 1.80
C ARG A 109 11.20 10.26 2.92
N ARG A 110 11.99 11.13 3.55
CA ARG A 110 11.46 12.24 4.35
C ARG A 110 11.00 13.32 3.39
N ILE A 111 9.79 13.82 3.60
CA ILE A 111 9.22 14.89 2.78
C ILE A 111 9.47 16.20 3.49
N ASP A 112 10.24 17.08 2.83
CA ASP A 112 10.48 18.45 3.28
C ASP A 112 9.78 19.40 2.30
N PRO A 113 8.74 20.14 2.73
CA PRO A 113 8.01 21.06 1.87
C PRO A 113 8.85 22.26 1.40
N SER A 114 10.03 22.50 1.99
CA SER A 114 10.94 23.58 1.58
C SER A 114 11.84 23.20 0.39
N LEU A 115 11.90 21.92 0.03
CA LEU A 115 12.73 21.42 -1.07
C LEU A 115 11.86 21.09 -2.29
N PRO A 116 12.41 21.21 -3.52
CA PRO A 116 11.75 20.70 -4.71
C PRO A 116 11.45 19.20 -4.58
N PRO A 117 10.25 18.75 -4.96
CA PRO A 117 9.87 17.35 -4.82
C PRO A 117 10.65 16.46 -5.81
N GLU A 118 11.25 15.37 -5.30
CA GLU A 118 11.94 14.35 -6.11
C GLU A 118 10.97 13.64 -7.09
N PHE A 119 9.73 13.42 -6.65
CA PHE A 119 8.65 12.86 -7.46
C PHE A 119 7.42 13.77 -7.36
N PRO A 120 6.61 13.95 -8.43
CA PRO A 120 5.44 14.84 -8.41
C PRO A 120 4.49 14.60 -7.23
N ILE A 121 4.24 13.33 -6.89
CA ILE A 121 3.37 12.93 -5.77
C ILE A 121 3.84 13.52 -4.41
N PHE A 122 5.13 13.80 -4.22
CA PHE A 122 5.62 14.39 -2.97
C PHE A 122 5.15 15.82 -2.77
N GLY A 123 4.87 16.58 -3.84
CA GLY A 123 4.26 17.90 -3.73
C GLY A 123 2.85 17.82 -3.15
N GLU A 124 2.04 16.89 -3.65
CA GLU A 124 0.68 16.64 -3.14
C GLU A 124 0.70 16.15 -1.69
N LEU A 125 1.59 15.20 -1.37
CA LEU A 125 1.74 14.68 -0.01
C LEU A 125 2.21 15.76 0.98
N ALA A 126 3.10 16.67 0.56
CA ALA A 126 3.52 17.80 1.37
C ALA A 126 2.35 18.73 1.71
N LEU A 127 1.46 19.02 0.75
CA LEU A 127 0.23 19.80 0.99
C LEU A 127 -0.72 19.11 1.98
N MET A 128 -0.68 17.77 2.05
CA MET A 128 -1.43 16.98 3.04
C MET A 128 -0.76 16.93 4.44
N GLY A 129 0.42 17.52 4.59
CA GLY A 129 1.21 17.50 5.82
C GLY A 129 1.97 16.19 6.07
N VAL A 130 2.15 15.35 5.04
CA VAL A 130 2.96 14.14 5.14
C VAL A 130 4.43 14.53 5.33
N THR A 131 5.12 13.83 6.24
CA THR A 131 6.54 14.06 6.54
C THR A 131 7.43 12.85 6.25
N ASP A 132 6.84 11.65 6.14
CA ASP A 132 7.54 10.42 5.78
C ASP A 132 6.71 9.62 4.80
N TYR A 133 7.40 9.01 3.84
CA TYR A 133 6.85 8.20 2.80
C TYR A 133 7.69 6.94 2.63
N MET A 134 7.04 5.78 2.59
CA MET A 134 7.68 4.49 2.32
C MET A 134 6.90 3.76 1.23
N ALA A 135 7.49 3.66 0.03
CA ALA A 135 6.99 2.83 -1.06
C ALA A 135 7.60 1.44 -1.03
N PHE A 136 6.88 0.48 -1.61
CA PHE A 136 7.31 -0.91 -1.71
C PHE A 136 6.81 -1.58 -2.98
N VAL A 137 7.50 -2.66 -3.36
CA VAL A 137 7.08 -3.67 -4.33
C VAL A 137 7.04 -5.02 -3.61
N HIS A 138 6.01 -5.81 -3.88
CA HIS A 138 5.82 -7.14 -3.31
C HIS A 138 5.34 -8.09 -4.41
N PRO A 139 6.26 -8.80 -5.09
CA PRO A 139 5.89 -9.73 -6.14
C PRO A 139 5.19 -10.97 -5.56
N PHE A 140 4.25 -11.54 -6.32
CA PHE A 140 3.53 -12.77 -5.90
C PHE A 140 4.22 -14.07 -6.31
N SER A 141 5.23 -13.96 -7.16
CA SER A 141 6.09 -15.04 -7.69
C SER A 141 7.41 -14.45 -8.17
N ASP A 142 8.35 -15.30 -8.59
CA ASP A 142 9.61 -14.85 -9.19
C ASP A 142 9.42 -14.04 -10.48
N ASP A 143 8.25 -14.17 -11.12
CA ASP A 143 7.80 -13.22 -12.13
C ASP A 143 7.25 -11.93 -11.47
N THR A 144 7.92 -10.81 -11.75
CA THR A 144 7.58 -9.48 -11.24
C THR A 144 6.38 -8.83 -11.93
N SER A 145 5.80 -9.48 -12.95
CA SER A 145 4.61 -8.98 -13.66
C SER A 145 3.36 -8.94 -12.77
N GLN A 146 3.32 -9.80 -11.73
CA GLN A 146 2.20 -9.94 -10.81
C GLN A 146 2.62 -9.62 -9.38
N GLY A 147 1.89 -8.73 -8.72
CA GLY A 147 2.15 -8.43 -7.33
C GLY A 147 1.33 -7.30 -6.77
N MET A 148 1.82 -6.81 -5.64
CA MET A 148 1.31 -5.64 -4.95
C MET A 148 2.41 -4.58 -4.94
N ILE A 149 2.09 -3.37 -5.39
CA ILE A 149 2.92 -2.18 -5.17
C ILE A 149 2.14 -1.22 -4.29
N GLY A 150 2.83 -0.39 -3.52
CA GLY A 150 2.10 0.52 -2.66
C GLY A 150 3.00 1.45 -1.88
N SER A 151 2.36 2.26 -1.04
CA SER A 151 3.07 3.16 -0.16
C SER A 151 2.31 3.49 1.11
N TRP A 152 3.08 3.69 2.17
CA TRP A 152 2.65 4.15 3.47
C TRP A 152 3.12 5.60 3.66
N SER A 153 2.27 6.44 4.26
CA SER A 153 2.63 7.83 4.55
C SER A 153 2.17 8.23 5.95
N THR A 154 2.96 9.05 6.64
CA THR A 154 2.63 9.58 7.98
C THR A 154 2.83 11.09 8.03
N ASP A 155 1.99 11.76 8.81
CA ASP A 155 2.12 13.17 9.19
C ASP A 155 2.80 13.35 10.56
N GLY A 156 3.27 12.28 11.19
CA GLY A 156 4.03 12.35 12.44
C GLY A 156 5.38 13.04 12.21
N THR A 157 5.68 14.09 12.96
CA THR A 157 6.88 14.94 12.74
C THR A 157 8.21 14.19 12.75
N ALA A 158 8.32 13.12 13.54
CA ALA A 158 9.50 12.24 13.59
C ALA A 158 9.52 11.17 12.49
N GLY A 159 8.42 10.97 11.78
CA GLY A 159 8.27 9.92 10.79
C GLY A 159 7.99 8.55 11.35
N PHE A 160 8.18 7.55 10.49
CA PHE A 160 8.12 6.16 10.90
C PHE A 160 9.35 5.79 11.72
N SER A 161 9.13 5.15 12.85
CA SER A 161 10.20 4.49 13.60
C SER A 161 10.65 3.19 12.96
N ASP A 162 11.79 2.67 13.39
CA ASP A 162 12.24 1.35 12.95
C ASP A 162 11.27 0.24 13.39
N SER A 163 10.64 0.38 14.56
CA SER A 163 9.59 -0.52 15.02
C SER A 163 8.34 -0.47 14.13
N MET A 164 7.91 0.73 13.72
CA MET A 164 6.80 0.91 12.79
C MET A 164 7.11 0.33 11.41
N ILE A 165 8.33 0.55 10.91
CA ILE A 165 8.79 -0.01 9.64
C ILE A 165 8.80 -1.53 9.72
N SER A 166 9.38 -2.11 10.77
CA SER A 166 9.36 -3.56 10.96
C SER A 166 7.94 -4.13 10.99
N ALA A 167 6.98 -3.43 11.60
CA ALA A 167 5.58 -3.88 11.61
C ALA A 167 4.91 -3.75 10.23
N LEU A 168 5.15 -2.65 9.51
CA LEU A 168 4.68 -2.44 8.14
C LEU A 168 5.19 -3.54 7.20
N LEU A 169 6.48 -3.86 7.26
CA LEU A 169 7.08 -4.93 6.45
C LEU A 169 6.47 -6.30 6.75
N ARG A 170 6.25 -6.63 8.04
CA ARG A 170 5.63 -7.90 8.44
C ARG A 170 4.18 -8.01 7.99
N ILE A 171 3.39 -6.95 8.19
CA ILE A 171 1.97 -6.97 7.87
C ILE A 171 1.72 -6.93 6.36
N GLN A 172 2.64 -6.34 5.58
CA GLN A 172 2.60 -6.34 4.12
C GLN A 172 2.56 -7.76 3.55
N SER A 173 3.34 -8.71 4.10
CA SER A 173 3.30 -10.11 3.64
C SER A 173 1.95 -10.79 3.93
N HIS A 174 1.32 -10.48 5.07
CA HIS A 174 -0.01 -11.01 5.39
C HIS A 174 -1.08 -10.43 4.47
N LEU A 175 -0.99 -9.14 4.18
CA LEU A 175 -1.87 -8.47 3.22
C LEU A 175 -1.73 -9.09 1.84
N ALA A 176 -0.50 -9.29 1.35
CA ALA A 176 -0.23 -9.88 0.03
C ALA A 176 -0.91 -11.24 -0.16
N ILE A 177 -0.84 -12.11 0.85
CA ILE A 177 -1.51 -13.41 0.83
C ILE A 177 -3.03 -13.23 0.77
N ALA A 178 -3.60 -12.42 1.65
CA ALA A 178 -5.04 -12.21 1.71
C ALA A 178 -5.59 -11.60 0.41
N THR A 179 -4.87 -10.64 -0.17
CA THR A 179 -5.26 -9.99 -1.43
C THR A 179 -5.10 -10.92 -2.63
N LYS A 180 -4.04 -11.75 -2.67
CA LYS A 180 -3.88 -12.78 -3.70
C LYS A 180 -5.05 -13.76 -3.68
N MET A 181 -5.48 -14.18 -2.49
CA MET A 181 -6.66 -15.04 -2.34
C MET A 181 -7.94 -14.34 -2.82
N ALA A 182 -8.18 -13.09 -2.42
CA ALA A 182 -9.35 -12.34 -2.87
C ALA A 182 -9.40 -12.15 -4.39
N VAL A 183 -8.25 -11.87 -5.03
CA VAL A 183 -8.15 -11.77 -6.49
C VAL A 183 -8.47 -13.11 -7.17
N LEU A 184 -7.92 -14.22 -6.65
CA LEU A 184 -8.18 -15.56 -7.21
C LEU A 184 -9.65 -15.97 -7.08
N THR A 185 -10.29 -15.71 -5.94
CA THR A 185 -11.73 -15.98 -5.75
C THR A 185 -12.58 -15.21 -6.76
N LYS A 186 -12.28 -13.92 -6.98
CA LYS A 186 -13.00 -13.09 -7.95
C LYS A 186 -12.88 -13.62 -9.38
N LEU A 187 -11.73 -14.18 -9.76
CA LEU A 187 -11.55 -14.81 -11.06
C LEU A 187 -12.39 -16.08 -11.21
N ALA A 188 -12.42 -16.92 -10.16
CA ALA A 188 -13.22 -18.14 -10.15
C ALA A 188 -14.72 -17.84 -10.31
N ASP A 189 -15.23 -16.83 -9.60
CA ASP A 189 -16.64 -16.42 -9.70
C ASP A 189 -16.99 -15.91 -11.10
N ASN A 190 -16.12 -15.09 -11.70
CA ASN A 190 -16.31 -14.57 -13.06
C ASN A 190 -16.26 -15.66 -14.15
N MET A 191 -15.66 -16.81 -13.89
CA MET A 191 -15.62 -17.95 -14.83
C MET A 191 -16.85 -18.86 -14.73
N MET A 192 -17.62 -18.78 -13.64
CA MET A 192 -18.83 -19.59 -13.42
C MET A 192 -20.11 -18.90 -13.89
N THR A 193 -20.02 -17.65 -14.34
CA THR A 193 -21.12 -16.83 -14.91
C THR A 193 -20.91 -16.59 -16.38
#